data_AF-A0A530BQV4-F1
#
_entry.id   AF-A0A530BQV4-F1
#
_cell.length_a   1.000
_cell.length_b   1.000
_cell.length_c   1.000
_cell.angle_alpha   90.00
_cell.angle_beta   90.00
_cell.angle_gamma   90.00
#
_symmetry.space_group_name_H-M   'P 1'
#
loop_
_entity.id
_entity.type
_entity.pdbx_description
1 polymer ?
#
loop_
_entity_poly.entity_id
_entity_poly.type
_entity_poly.pdbx_seq_one_letter_code
_entity_poly.pdbx_strand_id
1 'polypeptide(L)' 'MAMLNRVHLNGLRAVETVARLGSLAAAAAELNVSVSAVSQQVKRTEKQLGQALFER' A
#
# COMPACT_ATOMS: atom_id res chain seq x y z
N MET A 1 -1.66 6.83 -20.89
CA MET A 1 -1.58 7.53 -19.58
C MET A 1 -2.89 7.33 -18.79
N ALA A 2 -3.30 6.08 -18.53
CA ALA A 2 -4.63 5.74 -17.97
C ALA A 2 -4.59 4.78 -16.77
N MET A 3 -3.40 4.37 -16.31
CA MET A 3 -3.26 3.38 -15.23
C MET A 3 -3.47 3.99 -13.83
N LEU A 4 -3.05 5.23 -13.60
CA LEU A 4 -3.14 5.85 -12.26
C LEU A 4 -4.58 6.06 -11.77
N ASN A 5 -5.54 6.31 -12.68
CA ASN A 5 -6.95 6.56 -12.30
C ASN A 5 -7.67 5.31 -11.77
N ARG A 6 -7.05 4.12 -11.89
CA ARG A 6 -7.60 2.86 -11.36
C ARG A 6 -7.06 2.54 -9.96
N VAL A 7 -6.04 3.25 -9.50
CA VAL A 7 -5.39 2.98 -8.22
C VAL A 7 -5.88 3.98 -7.19
N HIS A 8 -6.38 3.49 -6.06
CA HIS A 8 -6.81 4.38 -4.98
C HIS A 8 -5.59 5.09 -4.36
N LEU A 9 -5.68 6.42 -4.20
CA LEU A 9 -4.62 7.23 -3.57
C LEU A 9 -4.25 6.72 -2.16
N ASN A 10 -5.22 6.21 -1.40
CA ASN A 10 -4.95 5.60 -0.09
C ASN A 10 -4.11 4.32 -0.21
N GLY A 11 -4.28 3.56 -1.28
CA GLY A 11 -3.48 2.38 -1.57
C GLY A 11 -2.04 2.75 -1.91
N LEU A 12 -1.85 3.76 -2.77
CA LEU A 12 -0.53 4.30 -3.09
C LEU A 12 0.17 4.88 -1.86
N ARG A 13 -0.57 5.61 -1.02
CA ARG A 13 -0.04 6.15 0.25
C ARG A 13 0.40 5.02 1.18
N ALA A 14 -0.41 3.98 1.34
CA ALA A 14 -0.05 2.82 2.16
C ALA A 14 1.22 2.13 1.65
N VAL A 15 1.34 1.94 0.33
CA VAL A 15 2.53 1.37 -0.30
C VAL A 15 3.76 2.25 -0.07
N GLU A 16 3.68 3.55 -0.34
CA GLU A 16 4.81 4.48 -0.11
C GLU A 16 5.28 4.43 1.34
N THR A 17 4.35 4.49 2.29
CA THR A 17 4.68 4.50 3.71
C THR A 17 5.32 3.18 4.15
N VAL A 18 4.83 2.04 3.64
CA VAL A 18 5.45 0.73 3.91
C VAL A 18 6.84 0.64 3.28
N ALA A 19 7.03 1.13 2.06
CA ALA A 19 8.33 1.15 1.39
C ALA A 19 9.34 2.03 2.12
N ARG A 20 8.91 3.19 2.64
CA ARG A 20 9.77 4.11 3.40
C ARG A 20 10.14 3.57 4.77
N LEU A 21 9.19 2.94 5.47
CA LEU A 21 9.41 2.46 6.84
C LEU A 21 9.92 1.02 6.93
N GLY A 22 9.82 0.24 5.85
CA GLY A 22 10.19 -1.17 5.83
C GLY A 22 9.31 -2.07 6.71
N SER A 23 8.20 -1.56 7.25
CA SER A 23 7.35 -2.30 8.20
C SER A 23 5.87 -1.94 8.04
N LEU A 24 5.04 -2.98 7.90
CA LEU A 24 3.58 -2.86 7.89
C LEU A 24 3.03 -2.29 9.20
N ALA A 25 3.66 -2.61 10.33
CA ALA A 25 3.24 -2.12 11.64
C ALA A 25 3.57 -0.64 11.83
N ALA A 26 4.76 -0.23 11.39
CA ALA A 26 5.16 1.18 11.43
C ALA A 26 4.28 2.04 10.51
N ALA A 27 3.98 1.54 9.30
CA ALA A 27 3.07 2.21 8.38
C ALA A 27 1.65 2.33 8.92
N ALA A 28 1.15 1.30 9.59
CA ALA A 28 -0.17 1.33 10.23
C ALA A 28 -0.25 2.39 11.33
N ALA A 29 0.81 2.49 12.15
CA ALA A 29 0.91 3.51 13.19
C ALA A 29 0.94 4.92 12.58
N GLU A 30 1.74 5.14 11.52
CA GLU A 30 1.84 6.46 10.88
C GLU A 30 0.54 6.88 10.17
N LEU A 31 -0.16 5.92 9.55
CA LEU A 31 -1.42 6.17 8.85
C LEU A 31 -2.64 6.13 9.78
N ASN A 32 -2.45 5.89 11.08
CA ASN A 32 -3.50 5.78 12.09
C ASN A 32 -4.60 4.76 11.70
N VAL A 33 -4.18 3.60 11.19
CA VAL A 33 -5.05 2.48 10.79
C VAL A 33 -4.54 1.17 11.35
N SER A 34 -5.32 0.09 11.20
CA SER A 34 -4.87 -1.24 11.61
C SER A 34 -3.84 -1.83 10.61
N VAL A 35 -2.95 -2.70 11.10
CA VAL A 35 -1.99 -3.43 10.26
C VAL A 35 -2.70 -4.22 9.15
N SER A 36 -3.87 -4.80 9.46
CA SER A 36 -4.71 -5.49 8.49
C SER A 36 -5.23 -4.58 7.38
N ALA A 37 -5.57 -3.32 7.70
CA ALA A 37 -6.01 -2.34 6.71
C ALA A 37 -4.86 -1.97 5.75
N VAL A 38 -3.66 -1.71 6.27
CA VAL A 38 -2.46 -1.45 5.45
C VAL A 38 -2.16 -2.64 4.55
N SER A 39 -2.17 -3.87 5.09
CA SER A 39 -1.93 -5.08 4.30
C SER A 39 -2.96 -5.24 3.18
N GLN A 40 -4.23 -4.94 3.44
CA GLN A 40 -5.28 -5.02 2.42
C GLN A 40 -5.12 -3.92 1.35
N GLN A 41 -4.76 -2.70 1.74
CA GLN A 41 -4.51 -1.58 0.83
C GLN A 41 -3.32 -1.87 -0.10
N VAL A 42 -2.23 -2.42 0.44
CA VAL A 42 -1.07 -2.86 -0.34
C VAL A 42 -1.48 -3.94 -1.34
N LYS A 43 -2.11 -5.03 -0.89
CA LYS A 43 -2.55 -6.12 -1.79
C LYS A 43 -3.49 -5.65 -2.90
N ARG A 44 -4.44 -4.74 -2.57
CA ARG A 44 -5.34 -4.16 -3.57
C ARG A 44 -4.58 -3.34 -4.59
N THR A 45 -3.59 -2.56 -4.14
CA THR A 45 -2.74 -1.73 -5.00
C THR A 45 -1.91 -2.60 -5.94
N GLU A 46 -1.26 -3.65 -5.41
CA GLU A 46 -0.53 -4.64 -6.21
C GLU A 46 -1.44 -5.30 -7.26
N LYS A 47 -2.67 -5.68 -6.88
CA LYS A 47 -3.66 -6.23 -7.81
C LYS A 47 -4.09 -5.25 -8.90
N GLN A 48 -4.25 -3.96 -8.55
CA GLN A 48 -4.62 -2.91 -9.51
C GLN A 48 -3.48 -2.60 -10.48
N LEU A 49 -2.23 -2.70 -10.03
CA LEU A 49 -1.04 -2.52 -10.84
C LEU A 49 -0.66 -3.79 -11.62
N GLY A 50 -1.14 -4.95 -11.19
CA GLY A 50 -0.80 -6.25 -11.79
C GLY A 50 0.61 -6.72 -11.45
N GLN A 51 1.22 -6.18 -10.39
CA GLN A 51 2.61 -6.46 -9.99
C GLN A 51 2.75 -6.47 -8.47
N ALA A 52 3.56 -7.39 -7.95
CA ALA A 52 3.99 -7.38 -6.56
C ALA A 52 5.02 -6.26 -6.34
N LEU A 53 4.78 -5.41 -5.34
CA LEU A 53 5.63 -4.26 -5.03
C LEU A 53 6.60 -4.55 -3.89
N PHE A 54 6.34 -5.58 -3.09
CA PHE A 54 7.17 -5.97 -1.96
C PHE A 54 7.62 -7.42 -2.07
N GLU A 55 8.89 -7.65 -1.75
CA GLU A 55 9.45 -8.98 -1.50
C GLU A 55 9.11 -9.37 -0.06
N ARG A 56 8.74 -10.64 0.17
CA ARG A 56 8.12 -11.11 1.43
C ARG A 56 9.01 -12.11 2.13
#